data_AF-A0A1T5HTL3-F1
#
_entry.id   AF-A0A1T5HTL3-F1
#
_cell.length_a   1.000
_cell.length_b   1.000
_cell.length_c   1.000
_cell.angle_alpha   90.00
_cell.angle_beta   90.00
_cell.angle_gamma   90.00
#
_symmetry.space_group_name_H-M   'P 1'
#
loop_
_entity.id
_entity.type
_entity.pdbx_description
1 polymer ?
#
loop_
_entity_poly.entity_id
_entity_poly.type
_entity_poly.pdbx_seq_one_letter_code
_entity_poly.pdbx_strand_id
1 'polypeptide(L)'
;MKKFNLLILLGVFIFVGCSKESGDPILELESEGVLTEKEFLLKDNLAKTAKMLVRFSTCSEVEDELKSTGLSYEIADESFYLKEILSNESYLKSGGNSFKNLRNAFLNGSDLKSSSQNEINGVIASIFDYDYVMYMPYPLEWYPEDRQFLTIVSHPIDNEIEGIGYRLVDGVLEVVLVNDEYNDEYPVLIIAPRYLVGEYDELDDYFPANLKSKSDDPVYEVKLGYFRSRSKFGTNYFKKRVEFEIRRGQGELNKDGKDITTSWPTRIGFTVRKKDVKAASNGWTKYRNGGWRKIDQVWDNDWRESRTDQGFVLVCTSGSSSKTTIDVKVSVNEDGEAKSEITANTKIEVKGRFVGSASWGRNGFFKTNQNSSEIYDGFAVRSVHSDVKFTMPHRIVE
;
A
#
# COMPACT_ATOMS: atom_id res chain seq x y z
N MET A 1 70.13 -7.16 19.88
CA MET A 1 69.21 -8.04 19.15
C MET A 1 67.90 -7.31 18.89
N LYS A 2 67.58 -7.15 17.60
CA LYS A 2 66.25 -7.09 16.93
C LYS A 2 65.18 -6.12 17.50
N LYS A 3 64.95 -4.97 16.82
CA LYS A 3 63.99 -4.66 15.72
C LYS A 3 62.69 -4.03 16.29
N PHE A 4 62.50 -2.70 16.21
CA PHE A 4 61.88 -1.90 15.12
C PHE A 4 60.41 -2.23 14.82
N ASN A 5 59.56 -1.19 14.96
CA ASN A 5 58.29 -0.83 14.29
C ASN A 5 57.52 0.06 15.30
N LEU A 6 57.49 1.40 15.27
CA LEU A 6 57.20 2.39 14.22
C LEU A 6 56.04 1.98 13.30
N LEU A 7 54.84 2.46 13.64
CA LEU A 7 53.78 2.69 12.67
C LEU A 7 53.14 4.04 12.98
N ILE A 8 53.49 4.97 12.10
CA ILE A 8 53.03 6.34 11.95
C ILE A 8 51.57 6.28 11.51
N LEU A 9 50.63 6.86 12.26
CA LEU A 9 49.33 7.23 11.71
C LEU A 9 49.40 8.69 11.29
N LEU A 10 49.63 8.86 9.99
CA LEU A 10 49.77 10.14 9.31
C LEU A 10 48.40 10.83 9.32
N GLY A 11 48.35 12.03 9.90
CA GLY A 11 47.25 12.96 9.67
C GLY A 11 47.23 13.35 8.19
N VAL A 12 46.15 12.97 7.50
CA VAL A 12 45.84 13.49 6.17
C VAL A 12 45.02 14.76 6.36
N PHE A 13 45.73 15.86 6.60
CA PHE A 13 45.24 17.20 6.29
C PHE A 13 45.24 17.33 4.76
N ILE A 14 44.09 17.15 4.12
CA ILE A 14 43.89 17.64 2.76
C ILE A 14 43.37 19.07 2.89
N PHE A 15 44.30 20.02 2.83
CA PHE A 15 44.00 21.36 2.35
C PHE A 15 43.87 21.29 0.83
N VAL A 16 42.64 21.27 0.34
CA VAL A 16 42.32 21.61 -1.05
C VAL A 16 41.33 22.77 -1.03
N GLY A 17 41.77 23.87 -1.65
CA GLY A 17 40.99 24.87 -2.38
C GLY A 17 39.61 25.26 -1.85
N CYS A 18 39.51 26.52 -1.46
CA CYS A 18 38.26 27.24 -1.30
C CYS A 18 37.45 27.24 -2.61
N SER A 19 36.46 26.36 -2.70
CA SER A 19 35.19 26.62 -3.38
C SER A 19 34.09 26.22 -2.39
N LYS A 20 33.23 27.17 -2.01
CA LYS A 20 31.98 26.88 -1.30
C LYS A 20 31.05 26.12 -2.25
N GLU A 21 31.26 24.83 -2.41
CA GLU A 21 30.17 23.91 -2.69
C GLU A 21 29.67 23.43 -1.35
N SER A 22 28.45 23.83 -0.99
CA SER A 22 27.72 23.23 0.12
C SER A 22 27.51 21.76 -0.23
N GLY A 23 28.43 20.89 0.20
CA GLY A 23 28.24 19.45 0.13
C GLY A 23 26.97 19.12 0.91
N ASP A 24 26.00 18.52 0.23
CA ASP A 24 24.81 17.98 0.89
C ASP A 24 25.27 17.04 2.03
N PRO A 25 24.61 17.07 3.21
CA PRO A 25 24.97 16.17 4.29
C PRO A 25 24.86 14.71 3.82
N ILE A 26 25.89 13.91 4.14
CA ILE A 26 25.90 12.48 3.80
C ILE A 26 24.97 11.77 4.78
N LEU A 27 23.77 11.44 4.33
CA LEU A 27 22.88 10.48 4.98
C LEU A 27 23.12 9.11 4.34
N GLU A 28 23.47 8.11 5.15
CA GLU A 28 23.57 6.73 4.69
C GLU A 28 22.17 6.11 4.69
N LEU A 29 21.73 5.60 3.53
CA LEU A 29 20.49 4.84 3.39
C LEU A 29 20.80 3.35 3.47
N GLU A 30 19.90 2.59 4.08
CA GLU A 30 19.89 1.14 3.90
C GLU A 30 19.57 0.78 2.44
N SER A 31 20.39 -0.07 1.83
CA SER A 31 20.21 -0.54 0.45
C SER A 31 20.04 -2.06 0.44
N GLU A 32 18.99 -2.55 -0.20
CA GLU A 32 18.67 -3.98 -0.26
C GLU A 32 19.26 -4.66 -1.53
N GLY A 33 19.94 -3.93 -2.42
CA GLY A 33 20.48 -4.52 -3.65
C GLY A 33 21.39 -3.61 -4.49
N VAL A 34 22.06 -4.21 -5.48
CA VAL A 34 22.90 -3.48 -6.44
C VAL A 34 22.04 -2.97 -7.59
N LEU A 35 21.99 -1.65 -7.76
CA LEU A 35 21.28 -1.02 -8.88
C LEU A 35 21.99 -1.24 -10.21
N THR A 36 21.21 -1.45 -11.26
CA THR A 36 21.71 -1.32 -12.64
C THR A 36 22.03 0.13 -12.97
N GLU A 37 22.83 0.37 -14.02
CA GLU A 37 23.16 1.73 -14.48
C GLU A 37 21.91 2.57 -14.79
N LYS A 38 20.88 1.94 -15.39
CA LYS A 38 19.60 2.59 -15.68
C LYS A 38 18.84 2.97 -14.41
N GLU A 39 18.81 2.07 -13.42
CA GLU A 39 18.14 2.34 -12.14
C GLU A 39 18.89 3.41 -11.34
N PHE A 40 20.22 3.43 -11.41
CA PHE A 40 21.01 4.49 -10.79
C PHE A 40 20.70 5.86 -11.40
N LEU A 41 20.66 5.96 -12.74
CA LEU A 41 20.30 7.19 -13.42
C LEU A 41 18.85 7.62 -13.11
N LEU A 42 17.93 6.66 -13.05
CA LEU A 42 16.54 6.90 -12.65
C LEU A 42 16.45 7.43 -11.21
N LYS A 43 17.19 6.83 -10.27
CA LYS A 43 17.26 7.26 -8.87
C LYS A 43 17.77 8.70 -8.75
N ASP A 44 18.84 9.03 -9.47
CA ASP A 44 19.40 10.38 -9.52
C ASP A 44 18.40 11.40 -10.10
N ASN A 45 17.74 11.05 -11.22
CA ASN A 45 16.72 11.92 -11.83
C ASN A 45 15.50 12.12 -10.94
N LEU A 46 15.04 11.10 -10.22
CA LEU A 46 13.95 11.24 -9.23
C LEU A 46 14.36 12.19 -8.10
N ALA A 47 15.58 12.04 -7.56
CA ALA A 47 16.09 12.91 -6.50
C ALA A 47 16.21 14.37 -6.96
N LYS A 48 16.70 14.60 -8.19
CA LYS A 48 16.72 15.93 -8.83
C LYS A 48 15.32 16.51 -8.97
N THR A 49 14.35 15.69 -9.38
CA THR A 49 12.95 16.10 -9.48
C THR A 49 12.42 16.55 -8.12
N ALA A 50 12.67 15.79 -7.05
CA ALA A 50 12.28 16.16 -5.69
C ALA A 50 12.90 17.49 -5.25
N LYS A 51 14.22 17.68 -5.45
CA LYS A 51 14.90 18.95 -5.18
C LYS A 51 14.31 20.11 -5.96
N MET A 52 13.97 19.92 -7.24
CA MET A 52 13.36 20.95 -8.08
C MET A 52 11.97 21.35 -7.59
N LEU A 53 11.10 20.38 -7.27
CA LEU A 53 9.77 20.67 -6.74
C LEU A 53 9.82 21.50 -5.46
N VAL A 54 10.75 21.18 -4.55
CA VAL A 54 10.96 21.96 -3.32
C VAL A 54 11.46 23.37 -3.62
N ARG A 55 12.32 23.54 -4.62
CA ARG A 55 12.74 24.89 -5.04
C ARG A 55 11.59 25.68 -5.65
N PHE A 56 10.73 25.05 -6.44
CA PHE A 56 9.56 25.70 -7.03
C PHE A 56 8.53 26.09 -5.98
N SER A 57 8.42 25.36 -4.87
CA SER A 57 7.53 25.71 -3.76
C SER A 57 7.96 26.96 -2.98
N THR A 58 9.04 27.65 -3.37
CA THR A 58 9.31 29.03 -2.91
C THR A 58 8.26 30.03 -3.43
N CYS A 59 7.56 29.68 -4.51
CA CYS A 59 6.36 30.37 -4.98
C CYS A 59 5.15 29.78 -4.26
N SER A 60 4.42 30.62 -3.52
CA SER A 60 3.24 30.24 -2.73
C SER A 60 2.19 29.50 -3.56
N GLU A 61 1.97 29.94 -4.80
CA GLU A 61 0.99 29.36 -5.70
C GLU A 61 1.37 27.94 -6.13
N VAL A 62 2.67 27.66 -6.29
CA VAL A 62 3.16 26.30 -6.55
C VAL A 62 3.05 25.45 -5.29
N GLU A 63 3.38 26.01 -4.12
CA GLU A 63 3.23 25.31 -2.84
C GLU A 63 1.78 24.89 -2.60
N ASP A 64 0.81 25.77 -2.83
CA ASP A 64 -0.62 25.50 -2.71
C ASP A 64 -1.08 24.41 -3.68
N GLU A 65 -0.59 24.43 -4.92
CA GLU A 65 -0.84 23.36 -5.90
C GLU A 65 -0.29 22.02 -5.41
N LEU A 66 0.94 21.97 -4.90
CA LEU A 66 1.53 20.74 -4.38
C LEU A 66 0.80 20.23 -3.13
N LYS A 67 0.44 21.12 -2.21
CA LYS A 67 -0.37 20.79 -1.01
C LYS A 67 -1.75 20.24 -1.39
N SER A 68 -2.32 20.69 -2.51
CA SER A 68 -3.63 20.21 -2.95
C SER A 68 -3.67 18.70 -3.19
N THR A 69 -2.53 18.05 -3.47
CA THR A 69 -2.40 16.59 -3.63
C THR A 69 -2.76 15.78 -2.38
N GLY A 70 -2.80 16.41 -1.21
CA GLY A 70 -3.21 15.82 0.05
C GLY A 70 -4.28 16.63 0.77
N LEU A 71 -5.03 17.48 0.08
CA LEU A 71 -5.93 18.47 0.70
C LEU A 71 -6.98 17.84 1.65
N SER A 72 -7.46 16.63 1.32
CA SER A 72 -8.50 15.94 2.06
C SER A 72 -8.25 14.45 2.13
N TYR A 73 -8.97 13.77 3.03
CA TYR A 73 -8.98 12.31 3.10
C TYR A 73 -9.28 11.65 1.75
N GLU A 74 -10.15 12.23 0.92
CA GLU A 74 -10.55 11.66 -0.37
C GLU A 74 -9.40 11.72 -1.37
N ILE A 75 -8.74 12.89 -1.43
CA ILE A 75 -7.71 13.23 -2.42
C ILE A 75 -6.34 12.62 -2.07
N ALA A 76 -5.99 12.54 -0.78
CA ALA A 76 -4.73 11.92 -0.38
C ALA A 76 -4.60 10.50 -0.96
N ASP A 77 -3.40 10.03 -1.21
CA ASP A 77 -3.11 8.75 -1.89
C ASP A 77 -3.60 8.68 -3.35
N GLU A 78 -4.20 9.72 -3.92
CA GLU A 78 -4.38 9.79 -5.38
C GLU A 78 -3.06 10.13 -6.07
N SER A 79 -2.80 9.50 -7.22
CA SER A 79 -1.63 9.83 -8.04
C SER A 79 -1.91 11.01 -8.96
N PHE A 80 -0.99 11.95 -9.02
CA PHE A 80 -1.00 13.06 -9.97
C PHE A 80 0.15 12.85 -10.94
N TYR A 81 -0.14 12.76 -12.24
CA TYR A 81 0.86 12.41 -13.25
C TYR A 81 1.60 13.66 -13.72
N LEU A 82 2.90 13.72 -13.44
CA LEU A 82 3.72 14.88 -13.81
C LEU A 82 3.78 15.07 -15.33
N LYS A 83 3.79 13.98 -16.11
CA LYS A 83 3.70 14.03 -17.56
C LYS A 83 2.45 14.75 -18.05
N GLU A 84 1.30 14.47 -17.44
CA GLU A 84 0.03 15.12 -17.80
C GLU A 84 0.02 16.59 -17.39
N ILE A 85 0.56 16.91 -16.20
CA ILE A 85 0.72 18.29 -15.72
C ILE A 85 1.59 19.12 -16.67
N LEU A 86 2.70 18.56 -17.15
CA LEU A 86 3.60 19.27 -18.05
C LEU A 86 3.00 19.44 -19.46
N SER A 87 2.21 18.47 -19.91
CA SER A 87 1.63 18.46 -21.26
C SER A 87 0.35 19.29 -21.39
N ASN A 88 -0.44 19.43 -20.33
CA ASN A 88 -1.77 20.07 -20.38
C ASN A 88 -1.79 21.42 -19.63
N GLU A 89 -2.21 22.49 -20.30
CA GLU A 89 -2.30 23.84 -19.69
C GLU A 89 -3.31 23.95 -18.54
N SER A 90 -4.26 23.02 -18.48
CA SER A 90 -5.36 23.01 -17.50
C SER A 90 -5.53 21.64 -16.86
N TYR A 91 -4.43 20.94 -16.53
CA TYR A 91 -4.55 19.68 -15.81
C TYR A 91 -5.31 19.88 -14.49
N LEU A 92 -6.52 19.31 -14.43
CA LEU A 92 -7.42 19.34 -13.30
C LEU A 92 -7.63 17.89 -12.86
N LYS A 93 -7.22 17.57 -11.63
CA LYS A 93 -7.64 16.32 -10.97
C LYS A 93 -8.42 16.67 -9.70
N SER A 94 -9.11 15.66 -9.15
CA SER A 94 -9.85 15.65 -7.88
C SER A 94 -9.57 16.85 -6.96
N GLY A 95 -10.57 17.72 -6.78
CA GLY A 95 -10.47 18.97 -6.03
C GLY A 95 -10.56 20.25 -6.88
N GLY A 96 -10.41 20.15 -8.20
CA GLY A 96 -10.65 21.28 -9.13
C GLY A 96 -9.51 22.30 -9.21
N ASN A 97 -8.35 22.00 -8.61
CA ASN A 97 -7.15 22.83 -8.70
C ASN A 97 -6.35 22.51 -9.96
N SER A 98 -5.85 23.57 -10.62
CA SER A 98 -5.00 23.48 -11.81
C SER A 98 -3.54 23.50 -11.40
N PHE A 99 -2.70 22.63 -11.96
CA PHE A 99 -1.24 22.63 -11.74
C PHE A 99 -0.49 23.59 -12.69
N LYS A 100 -1.09 24.75 -12.96
CA LYS A 100 -0.61 25.68 -13.98
C LYS A 100 0.69 26.36 -13.54
N ASN A 101 0.79 26.75 -12.27
CA ASN A 101 1.97 27.44 -11.76
C ASN A 101 3.16 26.48 -11.68
N LEU A 102 2.93 25.24 -11.23
CA LEU A 102 3.94 24.20 -11.25
C LEU A 102 4.45 23.94 -12.67
N ARG A 103 3.54 23.79 -13.64
CA ARG A 103 3.91 23.65 -15.06
C ARG A 103 4.76 24.83 -15.53
N ASN A 104 4.34 26.05 -15.25
CA ASN A 104 5.09 27.25 -15.63
C ASN A 104 6.45 27.33 -14.94
N ALA A 105 6.58 26.85 -13.71
CA ALA A 105 7.86 26.81 -13.01
C ALA A 105 8.85 25.86 -13.71
N PHE A 106 8.39 24.69 -14.20
CA PHE A 106 9.21 23.82 -15.03
C PHE A 106 9.62 24.46 -16.35
N LEU A 107 8.66 25.09 -17.06
CA LEU A 107 8.92 25.72 -18.37
C LEU A 107 9.84 26.95 -18.25
N ASN A 108 9.61 27.83 -17.28
CA ASN A 108 10.44 29.02 -17.07
C ASN A 108 11.78 28.67 -16.42
N GLY A 109 11.83 27.60 -15.61
CA GLY A 109 13.09 27.03 -15.14
C GLY A 109 13.96 26.56 -16.31
N SER A 110 13.32 26.09 -17.38
CA SER A 110 13.96 25.76 -18.66
C SER A 110 14.33 26.99 -19.52
N ASP A 111 14.34 28.20 -18.96
CA ASP A 111 14.93 29.39 -19.58
C ASP A 111 16.16 29.91 -18.81
N LEU A 112 16.66 29.13 -17.83
CA LEU A 112 17.79 29.50 -16.98
C LEU A 112 19.16 29.23 -17.65
N LYS A 113 20.26 29.65 -16.98
CA LYS A 113 21.65 29.46 -17.46
C LYS A 113 21.92 28.01 -17.91
N SER A 114 22.79 27.84 -18.89
CA SER A 114 23.01 26.58 -19.63
C SER A 114 23.24 25.31 -18.78
N SER A 115 23.86 25.43 -17.60
CA SER A 115 24.04 24.28 -16.68
C SER A 115 22.73 23.83 -16.03
N SER A 116 21.92 24.76 -15.55
CA SER A 116 20.59 24.49 -14.98
C SER A 116 19.60 24.04 -16.06
N GLN A 117 19.79 24.51 -17.29
CA GLN A 117 18.98 24.10 -18.44
C GLN A 117 19.09 22.61 -18.75
N ASN A 118 20.33 22.10 -18.82
CA ASN A 118 20.57 20.70 -19.13
C ASN A 118 20.02 19.77 -18.04
N GLU A 119 20.10 20.21 -16.78
CA GLU A 119 19.53 19.48 -15.65
C GLU A 119 18.00 19.38 -15.75
N ILE A 120 17.32 20.50 -16.01
CA ILE A 120 15.86 20.54 -16.15
C ILE A 120 15.38 19.74 -17.36
N ASN A 121 16.05 19.86 -18.50
CA ASN A 121 15.73 19.08 -19.69
C ASN A 121 15.88 17.57 -19.44
N GLY A 122 16.92 17.15 -18.72
CA GLY A 122 17.13 15.76 -18.33
C GLY A 122 16.04 15.23 -17.39
N VAL A 123 15.63 16.05 -16.41
CA VAL A 123 14.50 15.73 -15.52
C VAL A 123 13.20 15.60 -16.28
N ILE A 124 12.89 16.53 -17.19
CA ILE A 124 11.67 16.48 -18.01
C ILE A 124 11.67 15.22 -18.89
N ALA A 125 12.78 14.91 -19.57
CA ALA A 125 12.88 13.68 -20.35
C ALA A 125 12.59 12.44 -19.49
N SER A 126 13.19 12.36 -18.29
CA SER A 126 12.98 11.25 -17.36
C SER A 126 11.52 11.15 -16.87
N ILE A 127 10.85 12.28 -16.61
CA ILE A 127 9.42 12.32 -16.26
C ILE A 127 8.58 11.68 -17.38
N PHE A 128 8.89 11.98 -18.64
CA PHE A 128 8.14 11.47 -19.79
C PHE A 128 8.41 9.99 -20.09
N ASP A 129 9.66 9.53 -19.89
CA ASP A 129 10.10 8.16 -20.15
C ASP A 129 9.56 7.17 -19.11
N TYR A 130 9.49 7.58 -17.85
CA TYR A 130 9.13 6.69 -16.72
C TYR A 130 7.76 7.02 -16.08
N ASP A 131 7.04 7.97 -16.66
CA ASP A 131 5.70 8.40 -16.25
C ASP A 131 5.65 8.70 -14.74
N TYR A 132 6.39 9.71 -14.29
CA TYR A 132 6.46 10.03 -12.87
C TYR A 132 5.08 10.44 -12.34
N VAL A 133 4.77 9.93 -11.16
CA VAL A 133 3.60 10.32 -10.36
C VAL A 133 4.04 10.95 -9.06
N MET A 134 3.21 11.85 -8.56
CA MET A 134 3.32 12.37 -7.20
C MET A 134 2.05 12.06 -6.41
N TYR A 135 2.20 11.72 -5.13
CA TYR A 135 1.08 11.46 -4.23
C TYR A 135 1.47 11.71 -2.77
N MET A 136 0.49 12.10 -1.96
CA MET A 136 0.67 12.26 -0.52
C MET A 136 0.00 11.09 0.21
N PRO A 137 0.73 10.22 0.94
CA PRO A 137 0.14 9.01 1.54
C PRO A 137 -0.98 9.27 2.56
N TYR A 138 -0.93 10.42 3.23
CA TYR A 138 -1.85 10.83 4.28
C TYR A 138 -2.32 12.27 4.01
N PRO A 139 -3.56 12.63 4.34
CA PRO A 139 -4.07 13.97 4.10
C PRO A 139 -3.44 15.02 5.03
N LEU A 140 -3.31 16.25 4.53
CA LEU A 140 -2.73 17.39 5.22
C LEU A 140 -3.46 17.73 6.52
N GLU A 141 -4.78 17.56 6.55
CA GLU A 141 -5.61 17.84 7.73
C GLU A 141 -5.24 16.98 8.96
N TRP A 142 -4.41 15.93 8.79
CA TRP A 142 -3.93 15.10 9.89
C TRP A 142 -2.75 15.69 10.64
N TYR A 143 -2.11 16.71 10.06
CA TYR A 143 -0.95 17.38 10.62
C TYR A 143 -1.36 18.72 11.22
N PRO A 144 -0.78 19.13 12.36
CA PRO A 144 -0.94 20.48 12.91
C PRO A 144 -0.59 21.55 11.88
N GLU A 145 -1.32 22.67 11.86
CA GLU A 145 -1.14 23.75 10.87
C GLU A 145 0.30 24.28 10.83
N ASP A 146 0.96 24.39 11.98
CA ASP A 146 2.36 24.82 12.14
C ASP A 146 3.39 23.82 11.60
N ARG A 147 2.94 22.60 11.26
CA ARG A 147 3.77 21.51 10.70
C ARG A 147 3.36 21.12 9.28
N GLN A 148 2.45 21.85 8.65
CA GLN A 148 2.02 21.60 7.27
C GLN A 148 3.00 22.14 6.21
N PHE A 149 4.29 22.32 6.55
CA PHE A 149 5.31 22.57 5.52
C PHE A 149 5.65 21.25 4.82
N LEU A 150 5.81 21.30 3.50
CA LEU A 150 5.88 20.09 2.69
C LEU A 150 7.31 19.53 2.63
N THR A 151 7.47 18.26 2.97
CA THR A 151 8.67 17.49 2.64
C THR A 151 8.42 16.70 1.35
N ILE A 152 9.30 16.83 0.35
CA ILE A 152 9.20 16.11 -0.91
C ILE A 152 10.32 15.07 -0.98
N VAL A 153 9.94 13.82 -1.24
CA VAL A 153 10.87 12.68 -1.29
C VAL A 153 10.68 11.91 -2.60
N SER A 154 11.77 11.40 -3.16
CA SER A 154 11.71 10.43 -4.24
C SER A 154 11.67 9.00 -3.70
N HIS A 155 10.93 8.13 -4.37
CA HIS A 155 11.03 6.68 -4.14
C HIS A 155 12.51 6.24 -4.29
N PRO A 156 13.08 5.53 -3.30
CA PRO A 156 14.53 5.27 -3.26
C PRO A 156 15.00 4.25 -4.31
N ILE A 157 14.08 3.43 -4.85
CA ILE A 157 14.29 2.37 -5.87
C ILE A 157 15.00 1.13 -5.31
N ASP A 158 16.03 1.31 -4.50
CA ASP A 158 16.88 0.23 -3.94
C ASP A 158 16.51 -0.21 -2.52
N ASN A 159 15.50 0.41 -1.91
CA ASN A 159 14.86 -0.07 -0.69
C ASN A 159 13.37 0.35 -0.70
N GLU A 160 12.62 -0.04 0.33
CA GLU A 160 11.24 0.44 0.52
C GLU A 160 11.00 1.10 1.90
N ILE A 161 12.05 1.22 2.72
CA ILE A 161 11.99 1.59 4.14
C ILE A 161 12.12 3.10 4.31
N GLU A 162 13.14 3.69 3.70
CA GLU A 162 13.56 5.07 3.95
C GLU A 162 14.15 5.75 2.70
N GLY A 163 14.00 7.07 2.63
CA GLY A 163 14.48 7.85 1.50
C GLY A 163 14.93 9.24 1.91
N ILE A 164 15.74 9.87 1.06
CA ILE A 164 16.21 11.25 1.28
C ILE A 164 15.13 12.21 0.80
N GLY A 165 14.53 12.94 1.74
CA GLY A 165 13.58 14.01 1.48
C GLY A 165 14.20 15.39 1.57
N TYR A 166 13.52 16.35 0.96
CA TYR A 166 13.91 17.75 0.90
C TYR A 166 12.76 18.62 1.40
N ARG A 167 13.07 19.67 2.15
CA ARG A 167 12.09 20.66 2.60
C ARG A 167 12.72 22.05 2.70
N LEU A 168 11.89 23.08 2.70
CA LEU A 168 12.33 24.45 2.99
C LEU A 168 11.92 24.83 4.41
N VAL A 169 12.89 25.25 5.21
CA VAL A 169 12.68 25.83 6.54
C VAL A 169 13.34 27.21 6.53
N ASP A 170 12.55 28.26 6.74
CA ASP A 170 13.01 29.65 6.70
C ASP A 170 13.80 30.02 5.41
N GLY A 171 13.38 29.44 4.27
CA GLY A 171 14.03 29.62 2.97
C GLY A 171 15.33 28.83 2.77
N VAL A 172 15.76 28.05 3.76
CA VAL A 172 16.92 27.16 3.68
C VAL A 172 16.46 25.76 3.28
N LEU A 173 17.13 25.19 2.27
CA LEU A 173 16.92 23.81 1.86
C LEU A 173 17.53 22.86 2.91
N GLU A 174 16.68 22.08 3.56
CA GLU A 174 17.09 21.02 4.47
C GLU A 174 16.95 19.64 3.81
N VAL A 175 17.86 18.75 4.16
CA VAL A 175 17.86 17.34 3.76
C VAL A 175 17.51 16.50 4.98
N VAL A 176 16.52 15.62 4.84
CA VAL A 176 15.98 14.81 5.94
C VAL A 176 15.83 13.36 5.53
N LEU A 177 15.95 12.45 6.48
CA LEU A 177 15.64 11.04 6.29
C LEU A 177 14.13 10.84 6.48
N VAL A 178 13.46 10.30 5.47
CA VAL A 178 12.00 10.14 5.43
C VAL A 178 11.65 8.66 5.48
N ASN A 179 10.87 8.30 6.48
CA ASN A 179 10.28 6.98 6.68
C ASN A 179 8.85 7.13 7.24
N ASP A 180 8.24 6.03 7.70
CA ASP A 180 6.87 6.05 8.22
C ASP A 180 6.75 6.89 9.51
N GLU A 181 7.76 6.85 10.39
CA GLU A 181 7.79 7.64 11.63
C GLU A 181 7.88 9.14 11.33
N TYR A 182 8.71 9.54 10.36
CA TYR A 182 8.78 10.92 9.91
C TYR A 182 7.43 11.41 9.36
N ASN A 183 6.75 10.59 8.55
CA ASN A 183 5.45 10.91 7.97
C ASN A 183 4.29 10.86 8.99
N ASP A 184 4.55 10.43 10.23
CA ASP A 184 3.62 10.61 11.34
C ASP A 184 3.64 12.04 11.89
N GLU A 185 4.74 12.76 11.73
CA GLU A 185 4.92 14.13 12.25
C GLU A 185 4.79 15.22 11.20
N TYR A 186 5.21 14.96 9.96
CA TYR A 186 5.25 15.94 8.87
C TYR A 186 4.64 15.38 7.59
N PRO A 187 3.95 16.21 6.77
CA PRO A 187 3.39 15.75 5.51
C PRO A 187 4.49 15.50 4.48
N VAL A 188 4.34 14.39 3.75
CA VAL A 188 5.31 13.94 2.74
C VAL A 188 4.65 13.77 1.37
N LEU A 189 5.13 14.51 0.37
CA LEU A 189 4.84 14.27 -1.03
C LEU A 189 5.87 13.31 -1.63
N ILE A 190 5.43 12.16 -2.11
CA ILE A 190 6.29 11.14 -2.72
C ILE A 190 6.25 11.27 -4.23
N ILE A 191 7.42 11.29 -4.87
CA ILE A 191 7.59 11.18 -6.32
C ILE A 191 8.06 9.76 -6.62
N ALA A 192 7.38 9.07 -7.54
CA ALA A 192 7.73 7.72 -7.93
C ALA A 192 7.50 7.50 -9.42
N PRO A 193 8.22 6.56 -10.06
CA PRO A 193 7.81 6.03 -11.36
C PRO A 193 6.48 5.31 -11.21
N ARG A 194 5.55 5.50 -12.17
CA ARG A 194 4.22 4.88 -12.10
C ARG A 194 4.25 3.37 -11.90
N TYR A 195 5.18 2.68 -12.55
CA TYR A 195 5.25 1.21 -12.48
C TYR A 195 5.57 0.68 -11.07
N LEU A 196 6.20 1.48 -10.19
CA LEU A 196 6.46 1.11 -8.79
C LEU A 196 5.26 1.34 -7.87
N VAL A 197 4.27 2.11 -8.33
CA VAL A 197 3.12 2.53 -7.52
C VAL A 197 1.96 1.53 -7.61
N GLY A 198 2.04 0.55 -8.52
CA GLY A 198 1.08 -0.56 -8.58
C GLY A 198 -0.33 -0.14 -9.01
N GLU A 199 -0.45 0.84 -9.90
CA GLU A 199 -1.73 1.28 -10.48
C GLU A 199 -2.17 0.46 -11.70
N TYR A 200 -1.71 -0.79 -11.82
CA TYR A 200 -2.27 -1.71 -12.78
C TYR A 200 -3.53 -2.33 -12.16
N ASP A 201 -4.69 -2.02 -12.73
CA ASP A 201 -6.03 -2.49 -12.35
C ASP A 201 -6.24 -4.02 -12.52
N GLU A 202 -5.18 -4.80 -12.75
CA GLU A 202 -5.28 -6.22 -13.09
C GLU A 202 -5.09 -7.11 -11.85
N LEU A 203 -6.05 -7.04 -10.92
CA LEU A 203 -6.41 -8.25 -10.18
C LEU A 203 -7.40 -9.00 -11.06
N ASP A 204 -6.89 -9.95 -11.85
CA ASP A 204 -7.69 -10.85 -12.69
C ASP A 204 -8.85 -11.44 -11.87
N ASP A 205 -10.05 -10.96 -12.15
CA ASP A 205 -11.33 -11.50 -11.69
C ASP A 205 -11.53 -12.90 -12.31
N TYR A 206 -10.92 -13.93 -11.74
CA TYR A 206 -11.21 -15.31 -12.14
C TYR A 206 -12.49 -15.80 -11.47
N PHE A 207 -13.61 -15.67 -12.18
CA PHE A 207 -14.87 -16.31 -11.82
C PHE A 207 -15.13 -17.52 -12.72
N PRO A 208 -15.20 -18.76 -12.20
CA PRO A 208 -16.04 -19.77 -12.82
C PRO A 208 -17.50 -19.42 -12.53
N ALA A 209 -18.11 -18.65 -13.43
CA ALA A 209 -19.56 -18.62 -13.56
C ALA A 209 -20.00 -19.97 -14.14
N ASN A 210 -20.62 -20.81 -13.34
CA ASN A 210 -21.73 -21.70 -13.72
C ASN A 210 -22.05 -22.67 -12.58
N LEU A 211 -23.04 -22.32 -11.76
CA LEU A 211 -23.78 -23.31 -10.97
C LEU A 211 -25.27 -23.07 -11.22
N LYS A 212 -25.83 -23.87 -12.13
CA LYS A 212 -27.26 -24.19 -12.10
C LYS A 212 -27.42 -25.33 -11.11
N SER A 213 -28.17 -25.13 -10.03
CA SER A 213 -28.60 -26.25 -9.18
C SER A 213 -30.10 -26.48 -9.26
N LYS A 214 -30.46 -27.72 -9.54
CA LYS A 214 -31.78 -28.29 -9.22
C LYS A 214 -31.72 -28.73 -7.75
N SER A 215 -32.13 -27.89 -6.81
CA SER A 215 -32.31 -28.24 -5.40
C SER A 215 -33.26 -27.22 -4.75
N ASP A 216 -34.03 -27.67 -3.75
CA ASP A 216 -35.00 -26.86 -3.00
C ASP A 216 -34.35 -25.97 -1.90
N ASP A 217 -33.02 -26.02 -1.73
CA ASP A 217 -32.30 -25.20 -0.76
C ASP A 217 -31.90 -23.84 -1.36
N PRO A 218 -32.13 -22.72 -0.63
CA PRO A 218 -31.70 -21.41 -1.10
C PRO A 218 -30.17 -21.37 -1.24
N VAL A 219 -29.73 -20.85 -2.38
CA VAL A 219 -28.31 -20.62 -2.68
C VAL A 219 -27.99 -19.17 -2.33
N TYR A 220 -26.91 -18.94 -1.59
CA TYR A 220 -26.48 -17.61 -1.20
C TYR A 220 -25.19 -17.21 -1.90
N GLU A 221 -25.15 -15.95 -2.33
CA GLU A 221 -23.92 -15.25 -2.67
C GLU A 221 -23.42 -14.54 -1.41
N VAL A 222 -22.23 -14.92 -0.95
CA VAL A 222 -21.51 -14.29 0.15
C VAL A 222 -20.36 -13.48 -0.44
N LYS A 223 -20.13 -12.29 0.09
CA LYS A 223 -19.02 -11.41 -0.31
C LYS A 223 -18.14 -11.05 0.87
N LEU A 224 -16.92 -10.60 0.58
CA LEU A 224 -16.16 -9.75 1.49
C LEU A 224 -16.66 -8.31 1.34
N GLY A 225 -17.34 -7.79 2.36
CA GLY A 225 -18.01 -6.49 2.30
C GLY A 225 -17.06 -5.35 2.59
N TYR A 226 -16.69 -5.19 3.85
CA TYR A 226 -15.72 -4.20 4.30
C TYR A 226 -14.56 -4.88 4.99
N PHE A 227 -13.40 -4.25 4.91
CA PHE A 227 -12.18 -4.68 5.55
C PHE A 227 -11.53 -3.51 6.29
N ARG A 228 -10.95 -3.81 7.44
CA ARG A 228 -10.22 -2.87 8.28
C ARG A 228 -9.00 -3.57 8.87
N SER A 229 -7.83 -2.96 8.73
CA SER A 229 -6.60 -3.41 9.37
C SER A 229 -5.94 -2.26 10.13
N ARG A 230 -5.51 -2.51 11.37
CA ARG A 230 -4.66 -1.59 12.15
C ARG A 230 -3.16 -1.79 11.90
N SER A 231 -2.80 -2.90 11.24
CA SER A 231 -1.41 -3.25 10.96
C SER A 231 -1.14 -3.27 9.47
N LYS A 232 0.09 -2.88 9.12
CA LYS A 232 0.62 -2.97 7.76
C LYS A 232 1.22 -4.35 7.48
N PHE A 233 1.33 -5.23 8.49
CA PHE A 233 1.84 -6.60 8.34
C PHE A 233 3.16 -6.71 7.56
N GLY A 234 4.11 -5.84 7.87
CA GLY A 234 5.43 -5.82 7.22
C GLY A 234 5.48 -5.10 5.87
N THR A 235 4.41 -4.43 5.44
CA THR A 235 4.48 -3.55 4.26
C THR A 235 5.26 -2.29 4.58
N ASN A 236 6.33 -2.08 3.82
CA ASN A 236 7.27 -0.96 3.97
C ASN A 236 6.68 0.39 3.53
N TYR A 237 7.35 1.50 3.87
CA TYR A 237 6.84 2.87 3.74
C TYR A 237 6.66 3.37 2.28
N PHE A 238 7.50 2.96 1.34
CA PHE A 238 7.38 3.43 -0.05
C PHE A 238 6.39 2.62 -0.92
N LYS A 239 5.93 1.46 -0.45
CA LYS A 239 4.81 0.74 -1.08
C LYS A 239 3.50 1.49 -0.87
N LYS A 240 2.88 2.02 -1.93
CA LYS A 240 1.67 2.86 -1.80
C LYS A 240 0.51 2.15 -1.09
N ARG A 241 0.26 0.87 -1.41
CA ARG A 241 -0.87 0.08 -0.90
C ARG A 241 -0.40 -1.14 -0.12
N VAL A 242 -1.24 -1.60 0.81
CA VAL A 242 -1.10 -2.89 1.49
C VAL A 242 -1.97 -3.90 0.75
N GLU A 243 -1.33 -4.91 0.18
CA GLU A 243 -2.01 -5.96 -0.58
C GLU A 243 -2.30 -7.16 0.32
N PHE A 244 -3.55 -7.61 0.28
CA PHE A 244 -4.03 -8.77 0.99
C PHE A 244 -4.59 -9.80 0.02
N GLU A 245 -4.51 -11.05 0.44
CA GLU A 245 -5.09 -12.19 -0.24
C GLU A 245 -5.83 -13.06 0.77
N ILE A 246 -7.04 -13.48 0.41
CA ILE A 246 -7.76 -14.50 1.15
C ILE A 246 -7.83 -15.78 0.31
N ARG A 247 -7.57 -16.90 0.98
CA ARG A 247 -7.77 -18.25 0.47
C ARG A 247 -8.93 -18.92 1.19
N ARG A 248 -9.83 -19.53 0.42
CA ARG A 248 -10.93 -20.36 0.93
C ARG A 248 -10.57 -21.82 0.77
N GLY A 249 -10.60 -22.56 1.87
CA GLY A 249 -10.46 -24.00 1.90
C GLY A 249 -11.81 -24.65 2.13
N GLN A 250 -12.04 -25.83 1.57
CA GLN A 250 -13.22 -26.65 1.85
C GLN A 250 -12.84 -28.12 1.95
N GLY A 251 -13.64 -28.88 2.69
CA GLY A 251 -13.59 -30.33 2.71
C GLY A 251 -14.72 -30.91 1.85
N GLU A 252 -14.48 -32.08 1.26
CA GLU A 252 -15.46 -32.89 0.56
C GLU A 252 -15.31 -34.35 1.00
N LEU A 253 -16.43 -35.01 1.31
CA LEU A 253 -16.39 -36.44 1.65
C LEU A 253 -16.08 -37.26 0.41
N ASN A 254 -15.21 -38.24 0.58
CA ASN A 254 -14.98 -39.26 -0.44
C ASN A 254 -16.23 -40.11 -0.64
N LYS A 255 -16.28 -40.83 -1.78
CA LYS A 255 -17.40 -41.71 -2.15
C LYS A 255 -17.76 -42.76 -1.10
N ASP A 256 -16.83 -43.07 -0.20
CA ASP A 256 -16.99 -44.05 0.88
C ASP A 256 -17.58 -43.46 2.17
N GLY A 257 -17.79 -42.15 2.25
CA GLY A 257 -18.36 -41.43 3.41
C GLY A 257 -17.47 -41.40 4.66
N LYS A 258 -16.24 -41.92 4.58
CA LYS A 258 -15.35 -42.11 5.74
C LYS A 258 -14.15 -41.17 5.80
N ASP A 259 -13.73 -40.65 4.66
CA ASP A 259 -12.54 -39.81 4.52
C ASP A 259 -12.91 -38.46 3.90
N ILE A 260 -12.17 -37.41 4.27
CA ILE A 260 -12.29 -36.07 3.70
C ILE A 260 -11.14 -35.83 2.73
N THR A 261 -11.47 -35.32 1.54
CA THR A 261 -10.52 -34.61 0.67
C THR A 261 -10.66 -33.11 0.88
N THR A 262 -9.56 -32.37 0.73
CA THR A 262 -9.55 -30.92 0.96
C THR A 262 -9.09 -30.19 -0.29
N SER A 263 -9.75 -29.08 -0.62
CA SER A 263 -9.41 -28.23 -1.77
C SER A 263 -9.39 -26.75 -1.38
N TRP A 264 -8.71 -25.92 -2.18
CA TRP A 264 -8.60 -24.46 -1.99
C TRP A 264 -9.11 -23.70 -3.22
N PRO A 265 -10.42 -23.75 -3.50
CA PRO A 265 -10.99 -23.33 -4.79
C PRO A 265 -11.02 -21.81 -5.01
N THR A 266 -10.92 -20.99 -3.95
CA THR A 266 -11.07 -19.54 -4.08
C THR A 266 -9.84 -18.79 -3.60
N ARG A 267 -9.41 -17.80 -4.38
CA ARG A 267 -8.36 -16.83 -4.09
C ARG A 267 -8.89 -15.44 -4.42
N ILE A 268 -8.90 -14.55 -3.43
CA ILE A 268 -9.42 -13.18 -3.58
C ILE A 268 -8.33 -12.21 -3.14
N GLY A 269 -7.83 -11.41 -4.07
CA GLY A 269 -6.87 -10.34 -3.80
C GLY A 269 -7.57 -8.99 -3.67
N PHE A 270 -7.14 -8.17 -2.72
CA PHE A 270 -7.61 -6.79 -2.58
C PHE A 270 -6.53 -5.92 -1.96
N THR A 271 -6.71 -4.60 -2.08
CA THR A 271 -5.75 -3.62 -1.56
C THR A 271 -6.40 -2.69 -0.54
N VAL A 272 -5.62 -2.30 0.46
CA VAL A 272 -5.99 -1.34 1.49
C VAL A 272 -4.99 -0.19 1.43
N ARG A 273 -5.48 1.05 1.51
CA ARG A 273 -4.63 2.24 1.43
C ARG A 273 -4.00 2.49 2.80
N LYS A 274 -2.80 3.07 2.83
CA LYS A 274 -2.10 3.36 4.09
C LYS A 274 -2.87 4.31 4.99
N LYS A 275 -3.54 5.31 4.41
CA LYS A 275 -4.46 6.18 5.16
C LYS A 275 -5.58 5.38 5.85
N ASP A 276 -6.14 4.36 5.21
CA ASP A 276 -7.18 3.53 5.83
C ASP A 276 -6.59 2.76 7.04
N VAL A 277 -5.35 2.26 6.93
CA VAL A 277 -4.65 1.58 8.05
C VAL A 277 -4.36 2.53 9.22
N LYS A 278 -3.80 3.71 8.94
CA LYS A 278 -3.50 4.73 9.97
C LYS A 278 -4.78 5.24 10.64
N ALA A 279 -5.87 5.41 9.87
CA ALA A 279 -7.18 5.74 10.41
C ALA A 279 -7.71 4.63 11.34
N ALA A 280 -7.49 3.35 11.00
CA ALA A 280 -7.91 2.24 11.83
C ALA A 280 -7.19 2.19 13.19
N SER A 281 -5.91 2.56 13.24
CA SER A 281 -5.07 2.56 14.46
C SER A 281 -5.40 3.71 15.41
N ASN A 282 -5.75 4.89 14.86
CA ASN A 282 -5.99 6.10 15.64
C ASN A 282 -7.47 6.34 15.99
N GLY A 283 -8.39 5.50 15.51
CA GLY A 283 -9.78 5.46 15.96
C GLY A 283 -10.76 6.36 15.19
N TRP A 284 -12.06 6.13 15.46
CA TRP A 284 -13.21 6.72 14.76
C TRP A 284 -13.36 8.24 14.91
N THR A 285 -12.79 8.81 15.97
CA THR A 285 -12.99 10.22 16.35
C THR A 285 -12.05 11.18 15.63
N LYS A 286 -10.94 10.68 15.06
CA LYS A 286 -9.95 11.52 14.37
C LYS A 286 -10.04 11.40 12.85
N TYR A 287 -10.42 10.23 12.32
CA TYR A 287 -10.27 9.92 10.89
C TYR A 287 -11.51 9.17 10.31
N ARG A 288 -11.95 9.59 9.12
CA ARG A 288 -13.22 9.15 8.48
C ARG A 288 -13.39 7.62 8.45
N ASN A 289 -14.58 7.15 8.81
CA ASN A 289 -14.98 5.74 8.86
C ASN A 289 -14.07 4.81 9.69
N GLY A 290 -13.19 5.34 10.56
CA GLY A 290 -12.33 4.51 11.41
C GLY A 290 -11.45 3.50 10.65
N GLY A 291 -11.11 3.79 9.39
CA GLY A 291 -10.30 2.92 8.53
C GLY A 291 -11.04 1.77 7.85
N TRP A 292 -12.38 1.76 7.86
CA TRP A 292 -13.16 0.77 7.10
C TRP A 292 -13.13 1.06 5.60
N ARG A 293 -12.67 0.09 4.82
CA ARG A 293 -12.61 0.12 3.35
C ARG A 293 -13.63 -0.85 2.76
N LYS A 294 -14.48 -0.38 1.85
CA LYS A 294 -15.39 -1.24 1.07
C LYS A 294 -14.56 -2.05 0.07
N ILE A 295 -14.76 -3.37 0.04
CA ILE A 295 -14.12 -4.32 -0.88
C ILE A 295 -15.15 -4.88 -1.87
N ASP A 296 -16.29 -5.37 -1.40
CA ASP A 296 -17.43 -5.86 -2.21
C ASP A 296 -17.07 -6.95 -3.24
N GLN A 297 -16.14 -7.85 -2.88
CA GLN A 297 -15.71 -8.97 -3.73
C GLN A 297 -16.41 -10.26 -3.34
N VAL A 298 -16.89 -11.04 -4.32
CA VAL A 298 -17.60 -12.29 -4.06
C VAL A 298 -16.65 -13.33 -3.45
N TRP A 299 -17.06 -13.86 -2.31
CA TRP A 299 -16.38 -14.91 -1.56
C TRP A 299 -16.78 -16.31 -2.04
N ASP A 300 -18.09 -16.52 -2.17
CA ASP A 300 -18.70 -17.79 -2.54
C ASP A 300 -20.09 -17.50 -3.12
N ASN A 301 -20.41 -18.08 -4.27
CA ASN A 301 -21.70 -17.95 -4.93
C ASN A 301 -22.58 -19.21 -4.83
N ASP A 302 -22.09 -20.24 -4.15
CA ASP A 302 -22.82 -21.49 -3.87
C ASP A 302 -22.76 -21.81 -2.37
N TRP A 303 -22.98 -20.77 -1.56
CA TRP A 303 -23.06 -20.92 -0.12
C TRP A 303 -24.43 -21.46 0.26
N ARG A 304 -24.45 -22.65 0.87
CA ARG A 304 -25.68 -23.35 1.31
C ARG A 304 -25.64 -23.61 2.81
N GLU A 305 -26.79 -23.55 3.48
CA GLU A 305 -26.89 -23.87 4.90
C GLU A 305 -26.51 -25.33 5.21
N SER A 306 -26.73 -26.21 4.24
CA SER A 306 -26.30 -27.61 4.21
C SER A 306 -24.77 -27.73 4.05
N ARG A 307 -24.06 -27.40 5.13
CA ARG A 307 -22.94 -28.17 5.71
C ARG A 307 -21.69 -28.51 4.89
N THR A 308 -20.85 -27.50 4.73
CA THR A 308 -19.39 -27.67 4.71
C THR A 308 -18.76 -26.54 5.51
N ASP A 309 -17.92 -26.83 6.48
CA ASP A 309 -17.16 -25.78 7.16
C ASP A 309 -16.02 -25.33 6.25
N GLN A 310 -15.84 -24.02 6.17
CA GLN A 310 -14.84 -23.44 5.30
C GLN A 310 -13.64 -22.97 6.08
N GLY A 311 -12.45 -23.29 5.57
CA GLY A 311 -11.20 -22.71 5.99
C GLY A 311 -11.04 -21.33 5.37
N PHE A 312 -10.60 -20.37 6.18
CA PHE A 312 -10.26 -19.03 5.75
C PHE A 312 -8.80 -18.77 6.12
N VAL A 313 -8.02 -18.29 5.17
CA VAL A 313 -6.64 -17.85 5.39
C VAL A 313 -6.47 -16.47 4.81
N LEU A 314 -6.03 -15.53 5.65
CA LEU A 314 -5.65 -14.19 5.23
C LEU A 314 -4.13 -14.04 5.25
N VAL A 315 -3.61 -13.46 4.17
CA VAL A 315 -2.19 -13.24 3.94
C VAL A 315 -1.98 -11.80 3.49
N CYS A 316 -0.96 -11.13 4.00
CA CYS A 316 -0.46 -9.88 3.44
C CYS A 316 0.61 -10.21 2.39
N THR A 317 0.26 -10.13 1.11
CA THR A 317 1.14 -10.50 -0.02
C THR A 317 2.25 -9.49 -0.23
N SER A 318 2.01 -8.23 0.14
CA SER A 318 2.99 -7.13 0.03
C SER A 318 4.03 -7.10 1.15
N GLY A 319 3.80 -7.82 2.25
CA GLY A 319 4.64 -7.78 3.46
C GLY A 319 5.81 -8.78 3.48
N SER A 320 5.87 -9.72 2.52
CA SER A 320 7.01 -10.63 2.36
C SER A 320 7.01 -11.27 0.98
N SER A 321 8.19 -11.54 0.41
CA SER A 321 8.33 -12.37 -0.79
C SER A 321 8.40 -13.87 -0.49
N SER A 322 8.57 -14.26 0.79
CA SER A 322 8.72 -15.64 1.20
C SER A 322 7.41 -16.44 1.14
N LYS A 323 7.56 -17.75 0.98
CA LYS A 323 6.46 -18.72 1.05
C LYS A 323 6.35 -19.29 2.45
N THR A 324 5.12 -19.49 2.93
CA THR A 324 4.82 -20.08 4.23
C THR A 324 3.73 -21.14 4.07
N THR A 325 3.89 -22.27 4.76
CA THR A 325 2.86 -23.31 4.83
C THR A 325 2.00 -23.10 6.07
N ILE A 326 0.69 -23.10 5.89
CA ILE A 326 -0.29 -22.84 6.95
C ILE A 326 -1.18 -24.06 7.11
N ASP A 327 -1.31 -24.53 8.36
CA ASP A 327 -2.25 -25.57 8.75
C ASP A 327 -3.62 -24.95 9.10
N VAL A 328 -4.68 -25.41 8.45
CA VAL A 328 -6.06 -24.97 8.69
C VAL A 328 -6.98 -26.16 8.83
N LYS A 329 -7.97 -26.04 9.71
CA LYS A 329 -9.01 -27.05 9.87
C LYS A 329 -10.16 -26.79 8.90
N VAL A 330 -10.59 -27.83 8.22
CA VAL A 330 -11.86 -27.87 7.49
C VAL A 330 -12.68 -29.05 8.00
N SER A 331 -13.99 -28.92 8.05
CA SER A 331 -14.87 -30.03 8.42
C SER A 331 -16.01 -30.17 7.44
N VAL A 332 -16.52 -31.39 7.32
CA VAL A 332 -17.67 -31.74 6.48
C VAL A 332 -18.68 -32.42 7.36
N ASN A 333 -19.96 -32.20 7.06
CA ASN A 333 -21.00 -32.84 7.82
C ASN A 333 -22.20 -33.18 6.92
N GLU A 334 -22.52 -34.46 6.86
CA GLU A 334 -23.40 -35.03 5.82
C GLU A 334 -24.87 -34.58 5.97
N ASP A 335 -25.36 -34.29 7.19
CA ASP A 335 -26.82 -34.37 7.44
C ASP A 335 -27.47 -33.20 8.21
N GLY A 336 -26.89 -32.00 8.31
CA GLY A 336 -27.57 -30.94 9.10
C GLY A 336 -27.62 -31.15 10.65
N GLU A 337 -27.30 -32.35 11.17
CA GLU A 337 -27.10 -32.71 12.60
C GLU A 337 -25.64 -32.74 13.17
N ALA A 338 -25.38 -32.05 14.29
CA ALA A 338 -24.01 -31.81 14.83
C ALA A 338 -23.23 -33.08 15.30
N LYS A 339 -23.76 -34.29 15.06
CA LYS A 339 -23.25 -35.55 15.62
C LYS A 339 -22.28 -36.32 14.71
N SER A 340 -22.11 -35.92 13.44
CA SER A 340 -21.26 -36.57 12.44
C SER A 340 -20.28 -35.60 11.73
N GLU A 341 -19.72 -34.65 12.48
CA GLU A 341 -18.70 -33.76 11.94
C GLU A 341 -17.35 -34.49 11.81
N ILE A 342 -16.87 -34.67 10.58
CA ILE A 342 -15.51 -35.15 10.33
C ILE A 342 -14.63 -33.92 10.09
N THR A 343 -13.48 -33.82 10.78
CA THR A 343 -12.54 -32.70 10.64
C THR A 343 -11.22 -33.17 10.02
N ALA A 344 -10.69 -32.41 9.08
CA ALA A 344 -9.36 -32.63 8.50
C ALA A 344 -8.49 -31.38 8.67
N ASN A 345 -7.20 -31.59 8.98
CA ASN A 345 -6.19 -30.55 8.87
C ASN A 345 -5.69 -30.53 7.42
N THR A 346 -5.74 -29.36 6.77
CA THR A 346 -5.20 -29.14 5.43
C THR A 346 -4.06 -28.15 5.48
N LYS A 347 -3.10 -28.31 4.58
CA LYS A 347 -1.94 -27.42 4.42
C LYS A 347 -2.10 -26.63 3.13
N ILE A 348 -1.85 -25.33 3.21
CA ILE A 348 -1.73 -24.46 2.04
C ILE A 348 -0.39 -23.73 2.09
N GLU A 349 0.31 -23.72 0.96
CA GLU A 349 1.46 -22.84 0.75
C GLU A 349 0.96 -21.49 0.20
N VAL A 350 1.32 -20.41 0.89
CA VAL A 350 1.00 -19.04 0.47
C VAL A 350 2.26 -18.20 0.38
N LYS A 351 2.25 -17.20 -0.50
CA LYS A 351 3.31 -16.19 -0.59
C LYS A 351 2.88 -14.94 0.19
N GLY A 352 3.76 -14.44 1.05
CA GLY A 352 3.47 -13.28 1.89
C GLY A 352 3.54 -13.57 3.38
N ARG A 353 3.21 -12.56 4.18
CA ARG A 353 3.14 -12.69 5.63
C ARG A 353 1.77 -13.23 6.02
N PHE A 354 1.75 -14.36 6.73
CA PHE A 354 0.53 -14.88 7.33
C PHE A 354 -0.06 -13.88 8.34
N VAL A 355 -1.36 -13.59 8.20
CA VAL A 355 -2.08 -12.67 9.10
C VAL A 355 -2.92 -13.44 10.10
N GLY A 356 -3.69 -14.41 9.63
CA GLY A 356 -4.57 -15.20 10.48
C GLY A 356 -5.40 -16.18 9.68
N SER A 357 -5.99 -17.15 10.38
CA SER A 357 -6.89 -18.13 9.81
C SER A 357 -8.10 -18.34 10.70
N ALA A 358 -9.19 -18.82 10.11
CA ALA A 358 -10.38 -19.22 10.84
C ALA A 358 -11.07 -20.38 10.12
N SER A 359 -11.95 -21.06 10.85
CA SER A 359 -12.85 -22.06 10.31
C SER A 359 -14.27 -21.67 10.68
N TRP A 360 -15.18 -21.66 9.71
CA TRP A 360 -16.58 -21.30 9.95
C TRP A 360 -17.52 -22.34 9.37
N GLY A 361 -18.41 -22.84 10.22
CA GLY A 361 -19.58 -23.57 9.74
C GLY A 361 -20.62 -22.65 9.15
N ARG A 362 -21.16 -23.04 7.97
CA ARG A 362 -22.13 -22.24 7.21
C ARG A 362 -23.41 -21.92 7.99
N ASN A 363 -23.90 -22.85 8.81
CA ASN A 363 -25.08 -22.61 9.67
C ASN A 363 -24.78 -21.58 10.78
N GLY A 364 -23.64 -21.75 11.47
CA GLY A 364 -23.18 -20.80 12.48
C GLY A 364 -22.91 -19.41 11.89
N PHE A 365 -22.42 -19.36 10.65
CA PHE A 365 -22.27 -18.12 9.89
C PHE A 365 -23.61 -17.38 9.82
N PHE A 366 -24.67 -17.94 9.23
CA PHE A 366 -25.94 -17.23 9.05
C PHE A 366 -26.58 -16.81 10.38
N LYS A 367 -26.56 -17.68 11.40
CA LYS A 367 -27.07 -17.36 12.74
C LYS A 367 -26.41 -16.12 13.35
N THR A 368 -25.10 -15.97 13.12
CA THR A 368 -24.30 -14.89 13.71
C THR A 368 -24.16 -13.69 12.80
N ASN A 369 -24.38 -13.81 11.48
CA ASN A 369 -23.98 -12.81 10.50
C ASN A 369 -24.74 -11.49 10.59
N GLN A 370 -25.90 -11.47 11.25
CA GLN A 370 -26.69 -10.27 11.54
C GLN A 370 -26.96 -10.09 13.04
N ASN A 371 -26.51 -11.04 13.87
CA ASN A 371 -26.76 -11.07 15.31
C ASN A 371 -25.42 -11.30 16.03
N SER A 372 -24.67 -10.21 16.25
CA SER A 372 -23.37 -10.21 16.92
C SER A 372 -23.24 -9.01 17.85
N SER A 373 -22.30 -9.07 18.79
CA SER A 373 -21.97 -7.95 19.68
C SER A 373 -21.34 -6.76 18.96
N GLU A 374 -20.72 -7.00 17.80
CA GLU A 374 -20.17 -5.96 16.93
C GLU A 374 -20.74 -6.10 15.52
N ILE A 375 -21.36 -5.03 15.02
CA ILE A 375 -22.01 -4.95 13.72
C ILE A 375 -21.46 -3.74 12.96
N TYR A 376 -21.22 -3.90 11.65
CA TYR A 376 -20.87 -2.84 10.74
C TYR A 376 -21.62 -3.03 9.41
N ASP A 377 -22.23 -1.95 8.92
CA ASP A 377 -23.09 -1.96 7.71
C ASP A 377 -24.16 -3.07 7.72
N GLY A 378 -24.76 -3.33 8.89
CA GLY A 378 -25.79 -4.35 9.07
C GLY A 378 -25.29 -5.80 9.16
N PHE A 379 -23.97 -6.04 9.12
CA PHE A 379 -23.38 -7.37 9.21
C PHE A 379 -22.42 -7.50 10.39
N ALA A 380 -22.32 -8.72 10.92
CA ALA A 380 -21.42 -9.04 12.01
C ALA A 380 -19.97 -8.79 11.60
N VAL A 381 -19.22 -8.17 12.51
CA VAL A 381 -17.78 -8.00 12.36
C VAL A 381 -17.08 -9.30 12.72
N ARG A 382 -16.32 -9.84 11.77
CA ARG A 382 -15.47 -11.02 11.92
C ARG A 382 -14.00 -10.59 12.03
N SER A 383 -13.20 -11.46 12.65
CA SER A 383 -11.78 -11.23 12.85
C SER A 383 -11.02 -12.55 12.82
N VAL A 384 -9.81 -12.52 12.28
CA VAL A 384 -8.84 -13.63 12.30
C VAL A 384 -7.53 -13.25 13.01
N HIS A 385 -7.42 -12.00 13.43
CA HIS A 385 -6.25 -11.39 14.07
C HIS A 385 -6.71 -10.13 14.81
N SER A 386 -6.10 -9.78 15.94
CA SER A 386 -6.50 -8.63 16.78
C SER A 386 -6.60 -7.31 16.02
N ASP A 387 -5.76 -7.13 15.00
CA ASP A 387 -5.69 -5.93 14.17
C ASP A 387 -6.58 -5.97 12.94
N VAL A 388 -7.20 -7.10 12.62
CA VAL A 388 -8.01 -7.27 11.40
C VAL A 388 -9.47 -7.47 11.74
N LYS A 389 -10.32 -6.72 11.05
CA LYS A 389 -11.78 -6.82 11.10
C LYS A 389 -12.34 -6.79 9.68
N PHE A 390 -13.41 -7.54 9.44
CA PHE A 390 -14.11 -7.54 8.16
C PHE A 390 -15.57 -7.94 8.31
N THR A 391 -16.38 -7.63 7.30
CA THR A 391 -17.78 -8.07 7.21
C THR A 391 -17.98 -8.98 6.02
N MET A 392 -18.99 -9.87 6.11
CA MET A 392 -19.31 -10.82 5.06
C MET A 392 -20.79 -10.74 4.68
N PRO A 393 -21.21 -9.73 3.91
CA PRO A 393 -22.59 -9.60 3.45
C PRO A 393 -23.01 -10.80 2.60
N HIS A 394 -24.30 -11.12 2.64
CA HIS A 394 -24.89 -12.22 1.87
C HIS A 394 -26.24 -11.82 1.27
N ARG A 395 -26.60 -12.45 0.14
CA ARG A 395 -27.91 -12.34 -0.50
C ARG A 395 -28.33 -13.68 -1.09
N ILE A 396 -29.64 -13.90 -1.23
CA ILE A 396 -30.19 -15.07 -1.93
C ILE A 396 -29.97 -14.87 -3.44
N VAL A 397 -29.55 -15.93 -4.11
CA VAL A 397 -29.45 -16.02 -5.57
C VAL A 397 -30.76 -16.65 -6.07
N GLU A 398 -31.60 -15.87 -6.72
CA GLU A 398 -32.86 -16.33 -7.34
C GLU A 398 -32.66 -16.99 -8.70
#